data_AF-A0A9P9ECF2-F1
#
_entry.id   AF-A0A9P9ECF2-F1
#
_cell.length_a   1.000
_cell.length_b   1.000
_cell.length_c   1.000
_cell.angle_alpha   90.00
_cell.angle_beta   90.00
_cell.angle_gamma   90.00
#
_symmetry.space_group_name_H-M   'P 1'
#
loop_
_entity.id
_entity.type
_entity.pdbx_description
1 polymer ?
#
loop_
_entity_poly.entity_id
_entity_poly.type
_entity_poly.pdbx_seq_one_letter_code
_entity_poly.pdbx_strand_id
1 'polypeptide(L)'
;MRLTIVTSLAALCQLALGVAMPQQTVELQVINNAESADSGCRPYQAPGCCVPTLCQCRDGRFYLFNKEDKRAGGNGCNPPWEFLGESLGAVGGYCC
;
A
#
# COMPACT_ATOMS: atom_id res chain seq x y z
N MET A 1 14.23 -58.15 41.92
CA MET A 1 14.63 -57.54 40.62
C MET A 1 14.11 -56.12 40.57
N ARG A 2 14.95 -55.18 40.12
CA ARG A 2 14.87 -53.74 40.36
C ARG A 2 13.79 -53.06 39.52
N LEU A 3 13.04 -52.18 40.18
CA LEU A 3 12.03 -51.28 39.63
C LEU A 3 12.73 -50.07 38.99
N THR A 4 12.65 -49.91 37.67
CA THR A 4 13.20 -48.74 36.97
C THR A 4 12.11 -47.74 36.64
N ILE A 5 12.06 -46.68 37.45
CA ILE A 5 11.34 -45.43 37.20
C ILE A 5 12.15 -44.66 36.15
N VAL A 6 11.58 -44.43 34.97
CA VAL A 6 12.15 -43.52 33.97
C VAL A 6 11.33 -42.24 34.00
N THR A 7 11.80 -41.29 34.79
CA THR A 7 11.43 -39.88 34.72
C THR A 7 12.12 -39.22 33.52
N SER A 8 11.57 -38.09 33.05
CA SER A 8 12.08 -37.17 32.00
C SER A 8 11.49 -37.42 30.60
N LEU A 9 11.05 -36.45 29.79
CA LEU A 9 11.29 -35.01 29.74
C LEU A 9 9.99 -34.27 29.41
N ALA A 10 9.75 -33.15 30.10
CA ALA A 10 8.75 -32.17 29.73
C ALA A 10 9.17 -31.45 28.43
N ALA A 11 8.50 -31.76 27.32
CA ALA A 11 8.60 -30.99 26.09
C ALA A 11 7.58 -29.83 26.12
N LEU A 12 7.98 -28.70 26.71
CA LEU A 12 7.25 -27.43 26.59
C LEU A 12 7.41 -26.90 25.15
N CYS A 13 6.46 -27.27 24.31
CA CYS A 13 6.31 -26.74 22.96
C CYS A 13 6.04 -25.23 23.06
N GLN A 14 6.98 -24.41 22.59
CA GLN A 14 6.82 -22.96 22.57
C GLN A 14 5.71 -22.59 21.57
N LEU A 15 4.58 -22.14 22.10
CA LEU A 15 3.56 -21.46 21.31
C LEU A 15 4.15 -20.14 20.80
N ALA A 16 4.63 -20.14 19.56
CA ALA A 16 4.89 -18.91 18.83
C ALA A 16 3.55 -18.17 18.67
N LEU A 17 3.34 -17.12 19.46
CA LEU A 17 2.28 -16.15 19.27
C LEU A 17 2.56 -15.44 17.94
N GLY A 18 2.01 -15.98 16.85
CA GLY A 18 1.88 -15.25 15.60
C GLY A 18 0.93 -14.08 15.86
N VAL A 19 1.50 -12.90 16.11
CA VAL A 19 0.71 -11.67 16.14
C VAL A 19 0.19 -11.48 14.72
N ALA A 20 -1.12 -11.67 14.53
CA ALA A 20 -1.77 -11.29 13.30
C ALA A 20 -1.66 -9.76 13.21
N MET A 21 -0.79 -9.26 12.33
CA MET A 21 -0.76 -7.83 12.03
C MET A 21 -2.16 -7.46 11.53
N PRO A 22 -2.80 -6.43 12.10
CA PRO A 22 -4.08 -5.97 11.57
C PRO A 22 -3.84 -5.59 10.11
N GLN A 23 -4.50 -6.28 9.18
CA GLN A 23 -4.56 -5.85 7.80
C GLN A 23 -5.32 -4.52 7.82
N GLN A 24 -4.59 -3.41 7.92
CA GLN A 24 -5.16 -2.09 7.78
C GLN A 24 -5.68 -2.04 6.34
N THR A 25 -6.99 -2.10 6.18
CA THR A 25 -7.64 -1.70 4.93
C THR A 25 -7.30 -0.24 4.72
N VAL A 26 -6.26 0.02 3.94
CA VAL A 26 -5.89 1.36 3.51
C VAL A 26 -7.09 1.91 2.78
N GLU A 27 -7.79 2.86 3.39
CA GLU A 27 -8.91 3.52 2.74
C GLU A 27 -8.32 4.44 1.66
N LEU A 28 -8.40 3.96 0.43
CA LEU A 28 -7.99 4.67 -0.77
C LEU A 28 -8.86 5.93 -0.93
N GLN A 29 -8.30 7.14 -0.77
CA GLN A 29 -9.07 8.39 -0.90
C GLN A 29 -8.79 9.12 -2.21
N VAL A 30 -9.84 9.27 -3.03
CA VAL A 30 -9.82 10.12 -4.22
C VAL A 30 -10.02 11.57 -3.77
N ILE A 31 -8.99 12.40 -3.97
CA ILE A 31 -8.95 13.76 -3.39
C ILE A 31 -9.86 14.71 -4.17
N ASN A 32 -10.16 14.40 -5.44
CA ASN A 32 -11.11 15.14 -6.25
C ASN A 32 -11.74 14.22 -7.31
N ASN A 33 -13.07 14.21 -7.36
CA ASN A 33 -13.84 13.53 -8.39
C ASN A 33 -13.92 14.33 -9.71
N ALA A 34 -13.19 15.44 -9.84
CA ALA A 34 -13.07 16.18 -11.09
C ALA A 34 -12.58 15.19 -12.16
N GLU A 35 -13.53 14.78 -12.99
CA GLU A 35 -13.34 13.74 -13.97
C GLU A 35 -12.23 14.16 -14.94
N SER A 36 -11.46 13.15 -15.30
CA SER A 36 -10.15 13.22 -15.91
C SER A 36 -10.08 14.15 -17.12
N ALA A 37 -9.04 14.98 -17.18
CA ALA A 37 -8.49 15.39 -18.46
C ALA A 37 -8.13 14.10 -19.21
N ASP A 38 -8.91 13.74 -20.24
CA ASP A 38 -8.79 12.70 -21.29
C ASP A 38 -8.14 11.32 -20.96
N SER A 39 -7.07 11.28 -20.16
CA SER A 39 -6.28 10.12 -19.71
C SER A 39 -6.98 9.14 -18.75
N GLY A 40 -8.14 9.49 -18.17
CA GLY A 40 -8.82 8.63 -17.19
C GLY A 40 -8.12 8.51 -15.82
N CYS A 41 -7.11 9.34 -15.53
CA CYS A 41 -6.40 9.29 -14.25
C CYS A 41 -6.98 10.30 -13.25
N ARG A 42 -6.86 9.98 -11.95
CA ARG A 42 -7.39 10.79 -10.84
C ARG A 42 -6.36 10.91 -9.71
N PRO A 43 -6.31 12.06 -9.01
CA PRO A 43 -5.43 12.24 -7.87
C PRO A 43 -5.88 11.37 -6.69
N TYR A 44 -4.89 10.76 -6.06
CA TYR A 44 -5.05 9.69 -5.09
C TYR A 44 -4.16 9.93 -3.87
N GLN A 45 -4.71 9.74 -2.67
CA GLN A 45 -3.99 9.76 -1.40
C GLN A 45 -4.25 8.48 -0.61
N ALA A 46 -3.21 7.99 0.06
CA ALA A 46 -3.28 6.86 0.98
C ALA A 46 -2.85 7.34 2.38
N PRO A 47 -3.76 7.91 3.17
CA PRO A 47 -3.46 8.32 4.55
C PRO A 47 -2.96 7.10 5.35
N GLY A 48 -1.89 7.30 6.12
CA GLY A 48 -1.27 6.21 6.89
C GLY A 48 -0.26 5.38 6.11
N CYS A 49 -0.03 5.70 4.83
CA CYS A 49 0.98 5.04 4.02
C CYS A 49 2.16 5.95 3.69
N CYS A 50 3.37 5.38 3.56
CA CYS A 50 4.60 6.08 3.18
C CYS A 50 4.67 6.44 1.68
N VAL A 51 3.55 6.81 1.07
CA VAL A 51 3.49 7.21 -0.35
C VAL A 51 3.02 8.66 -0.46
N PRO A 52 3.57 9.44 -1.42
CA PRO A 52 3.10 10.79 -1.66
C PRO A 52 1.69 10.78 -2.28
N THR A 53 1.16 11.96 -2.63
CA THR A 53 0.00 12.03 -3.52
C THR A 53 0.38 11.47 -4.89
N LEU A 54 -0.45 10.56 -5.41
CA LEU A 54 -0.23 9.85 -6.66
C LEU A 54 -1.39 10.14 -7.63
N CYS A 55 -1.26 9.66 -8.85
CA CYS A 55 -2.35 9.58 -9.81
C CYS A 55 -2.65 8.10 -10.07
N GLN A 56 -3.89 7.69 -9.85
CA GLN A 56 -4.37 6.35 -10.21
C GLN A 56 -5.16 6.43 -11.52
N CYS A 57 -4.78 5.63 -12.49
CA CYS A 57 -5.45 5.53 -13.78
C CYS A 57 -6.46 4.37 -13.82
N ARG A 58 -7.38 4.38 -14.79
CA ARG A 58 -8.42 3.33 -14.95
C ARG A 58 -7.87 1.92 -15.15
N ASP A 59 -6.64 1.81 -15.64
CA ASP A 59 -5.92 0.55 -15.83
C ASP A 59 -5.22 0.05 -14.55
N GLY A 60 -5.33 0.78 -13.43
CA GLY A 60 -4.71 0.44 -12.15
C GLY A 60 -3.27 0.93 -11.99
N ARG A 61 -2.68 1.55 -13.01
CA ARG A 61 -1.32 2.10 -12.93
C ARG A 61 -1.26 3.36 -12.10
N PHE A 62 -0.13 3.54 -11.43
CA PHE A 62 0.18 4.68 -10.58
C PHE A 62 1.25 5.55 -11.21
N TYR A 63 1.00 6.85 -11.22
CA TYR A 63 1.91 7.88 -11.71
C TYR A 63 2.12 8.96 -10.66
N LEU A 64 3.22 9.70 -10.77
CA LEU A 64 3.49 10.85 -9.92
C LEU A 64 2.47 11.96 -10.19
N PHE A 65 1.96 12.55 -9.11
CA PHE A 65 1.14 13.75 -9.21
C PHE A 65 1.98 14.97 -9.61
N ASN A 66 1.66 15.58 -10.75
CA ASN A 66 2.34 16.78 -11.23
C ASN A 66 1.74 18.04 -10.60
N LYS A 67 2.41 18.56 -9.56
CA LYS A 67 2.02 19.80 -8.88
C LYS A 67 2.10 21.04 -9.78
N GLU A 68 3.01 21.04 -10.75
CA GLU A 68 3.21 22.17 -11.65
C GLU A 68 2.08 22.27 -12.67
N ASP A 69 1.70 21.14 -13.26
CA ASP A 69 0.51 21.01 -14.12
C ASP A 69 -0.74 21.46 -13.36
N LYS A 70 -0.91 21.00 -12.11
CA LYS A 70 -2.02 21.44 -11.27
C LYS A 70 -2.03 22.95 -11.06
N ARG A 71 -0.88 23.54 -10.79
CA ARG A 71 -0.73 25.00 -10.59
C ARG A 71 -0.99 25.79 -11.88
N ALA A 72 -0.70 25.21 -13.04
CA ALA A 72 -0.99 25.78 -14.35
C ALA A 72 -2.48 25.68 -14.75
N GLY A 73 -3.34 25.11 -13.90
CA GLY A 73 -4.77 24.92 -14.16
C GLY A 73 -5.14 23.53 -14.67
N GLY A 74 -4.16 22.63 -14.84
CA GLY A 74 -4.38 21.24 -15.19
C GLY A 74 -4.94 20.40 -14.03
N ASN A 75 -5.07 19.10 -14.25
CA ASN A 75 -5.57 18.18 -13.22
C ASN A 75 -4.46 17.57 -12.35
N GLY A 76 -3.18 17.71 -12.74
CA GLY A 76 -2.00 17.09 -12.13
C GLY A 76 -1.86 15.59 -12.43
N CYS A 77 -2.82 15.00 -13.12
CA CYS A 77 -2.96 13.58 -13.42
C CYS A 77 -3.31 13.37 -14.90
N ASN A 78 -2.44 13.85 -15.77
CA ASN A 78 -2.50 13.61 -17.20
C ASN A 78 -1.15 13.03 -17.64
N PRO A 79 -0.94 11.69 -17.50
CA PRO A 79 0.31 11.04 -17.89
C PRO A 79 0.74 11.40 -19.32
N PRO A 80 2.05 11.33 -19.65
CA PRO A 80 3.03 10.39 -19.11
C PRO A 80 4.05 11.01 -18.15
N TRP A 81 3.60 11.48 -16.98
CA TRP A 81 4.50 11.79 -15.86
C TRP A 81 5.23 10.52 -15.39
N GLU A 82 6.01 10.64 -14.32
CA GLU A 82 6.78 9.51 -13.78
C GLU A 82 5.86 8.32 -13.41
N PHE A 83 6.15 7.15 -13.97
CA PHE A 83 5.47 5.90 -13.65
C PHE A 83 6.01 5.35 -12.33
N LEU A 84 5.12 5.01 -11.41
CA LEU A 84 5.47 4.57 -10.07
C LEU A 84 5.21 3.08 -9.84
N GLY A 85 4.29 2.46 -10.61
CA GLY A 85 4.02 1.03 -10.50
C GLY A 85 2.66 0.60 -11.04
N GLU A 86 2.49 -0.72 -11.18
CA GLU A 86 1.23 -1.35 -11.61
C GLU A 86 0.24 -1.56 -10.45
N SER A 87 0.68 -1.34 -9.22
CA SER A 87 -0.16 -1.39 -8.02
C SER A 87 0.42 -0.47 -6.94
N LEU A 88 -0.39 -0.13 -5.94
CA LEU A 88 0.05 0.75 -4.84
C LEU A 88 1.24 0.14 -4.07
N GLY A 89 1.25 -1.17 -3.88
CA GLY A 89 2.35 -1.88 -3.21
C GLY A 89 3.63 -1.99 -4.03
N ALA A 90 3.58 -1.71 -5.34
CA ALA A 90 4.75 -1.65 -6.20
C ALA A 90 5.41 -0.25 -6.20
N VAL A 91 4.78 0.74 -5.58
CA VAL A 91 5.33 2.10 -5.48
C VAL A 91 6.57 2.09 -4.57
N GLY A 92 7.67 2.66 -5.05
CA GLY A 92 8.89 2.77 -4.27
C GLY A 92 8.67 3.45 -2.92
N GLY A 93 9.16 2.81 -1.84
CA GLY A 93 8.99 3.32 -0.48
C GLY A 93 7.62 3.07 0.13
N TYR A 94 6.75 2.27 -0.51
CA TYR A 94 5.46 1.89 0.05
C TYR A 94 5.63 1.25 1.45
N CYS A 95 4.91 1.82 2.41
CA CYS A 95 4.69 1.27 3.74
C CYS A 95 3.22 1.51 4.08
N CYS A 96 2.54 0.49 4.58
CA CYS A 96 1.27 0.49 5.30
C CYS A 96 1.25 -0.85 6.08
#